data_AF-A0A954PGD9-F1
#
_entry.id   AF-A0A954PGD9-F1
#
_cell.length_a   1.000
_cell.length_b   1.000
_cell.length_c   1.000
_cell.angle_alpha   90.00
_cell.angle_beta   90.00
_cell.angle_gamma   90.00
#
_symmetry.space_group_name_H-M   'P 1'
#
loop_
_entity.id
_entity.type
_entity.pdbx_description
1 polymer ?
#
loop_
_entity_poly.entity_id
_entity_poly.type
_entity_poly.pdbx_seq_one_letter_code
_entity_poly.pdbx_strand_id
1 'polypeptide(L)'
;MSKPVSVDFQFSIKQRGRGAKKRIVEGAAQSDESKPALERIPRISRYMALAIHFEDLIRQGVVTDYADLARLGHVTRARVTQIMNLRLLAPEIQEELLLDEKNCDDRAPIQLKSLQFIATVFSWRTQRKLWDNRN
;
A
#
# COMPACT_ATOMS: atom_id res chain seq x y z
N MET A 1 2.31 27.63 20.57
CA MET A 1 2.30 27.63 19.10
C MET A 1 3.23 26.52 18.63
N SER A 2 2.75 25.55 17.84
CA SER A 2 3.62 24.54 17.24
C SER A 2 4.11 25.01 15.87
N LYS A 3 5.37 24.75 15.53
CA LYS A 3 5.92 25.08 14.20
C LYS A 3 5.53 23.97 13.22
N PRO A 4 5.06 24.30 11.99
CA PRO A 4 4.84 23.28 10.97
C PRO A 4 6.17 22.65 10.55
N VAL A 5 6.20 21.33 10.44
CA VAL A 5 7.33 20.60 9.83
C VAL A 5 7.01 20.47 8.34
N SER A 6 7.61 21.34 7.53
CA SER A 6 7.58 21.21 6.06
C SER A 6 8.57 20.15 5.59
N VAL A 7 8.20 19.42 4.54
CA VAL A 7 9.08 18.46 3.85
C VAL A 7 8.91 18.69 2.35
N ASP A 8 9.98 19.11 1.67
CA ASP A 8 9.96 19.45 0.24
C ASP A 8 10.37 18.24 -0.63
N PHE A 9 9.73 18.05 -1.80
CA PHE A 9 10.03 16.94 -2.74
C PHE A 9 9.55 17.22 -4.19
N GLN A 10 10.21 16.60 -5.20
CA GLN A 10 10.02 16.81 -6.67
C GLN A 10 9.53 15.55 -7.45
N PHE A 11 8.95 15.72 -8.67
CA PHE A 11 8.56 14.67 -9.67
C PHE A 11 7.92 15.27 -10.99
N SER A 12 8.15 14.75 -12.22
CA SER A 12 7.99 15.53 -13.49
C SER A 12 6.57 15.85 -14.08
N ILE A 13 6.31 17.13 -14.45
CA ILE A 13 5.02 17.78 -14.86
C ILE A 13 4.27 17.17 -16.07
N LYS A 14 3.01 16.66 -15.94
CA LYS A 14 2.20 16.12 -17.09
C LYS A 14 0.65 16.25 -16.99
N GLN A 15 0.03 17.06 -17.86
CA GLN A 15 -1.40 16.99 -18.24
C GLN A 15 -1.60 16.15 -19.52
N ARG A 16 -2.80 15.57 -19.73
CA ARG A 16 -3.15 14.78 -20.94
C ARG A 16 -4.50 15.23 -21.54
N GLY A 17 -4.48 16.26 -22.38
CA GLY A 17 -5.65 16.79 -23.11
C GLY A 17 -6.41 17.92 -22.41
N ARG A 18 -7.17 18.70 -23.20
CA ARG A 18 -8.06 19.76 -22.69
C ARG A 18 -9.19 19.14 -21.84
N GLY A 19 -9.41 19.67 -20.63
CA GLY A 19 -10.43 19.19 -19.68
C GLY A 19 -9.97 18.11 -18.69
N ALA A 20 -8.81 17.47 -18.88
CA ALA A 20 -8.30 16.47 -17.95
C ALA A 20 -7.76 17.10 -16.65
N LYS A 21 -8.02 16.45 -15.49
CA LYS A 21 -7.50 16.86 -14.18
C LYS A 21 -5.98 17.09 -14.23
N LYS A 22 -5.54 18.23 -13.70
CA LYS A 22 -4.11 18.54 -13.50
C LYS A 22 -3.50 17.53 -12.53
N ARG A 23 -2.60 16.68 -13.02
CA ARG A 23 -1.73 15.86 -12.18
C ARG A 23 -0.47 16.68 -11.92
N ILE A 24 -0.29 17.14 -10.69
CA ILE A 24 0.87 17.92 -10.22
C ILE A 24 2.01 16.96 -9.82
N VAL A 25 3.23 17.48 -9.71
CA VAL A 25 4.44 17.20 -10.53
C VAL A 25 4.84 18.47 -11.31
N GLU A 26 5.97 19.22 -11.25
CA GLU A 26 7.30 19.27 -10.53
C GLU A 26 8.61 18.68 -11.17
N GLY A 27 9.04 19.18 -12.35
CA GLY A 27 10.16 18.75 -13.25
C GLY A 27 11.57 18.39 -12.70
N ALA A 28 12.56 18.07 -13.55
CA ALA A 28 12.70 18.31 -14.99
C ALA A 28 12.40 17.09 -15.91
N ALA A 29 12.60 17.25 -17.22
CA ALA A 29 12.59 16.17 -18.21
C ALA A 29 14.02 15.70 -18.49
N GLN A 30 14.54 14.80 -17.66
CA GLN A 30 15.78 14.06 -17.92
C GLN A 30 15.46 12.59 -18.17
N SER A 31 16.05 12.05 -19.23
CA SER A 31 16.08 10.63 -19.54
C SER A 31 17.20 9.99 -18.73
N ASP A 32 16.94 9.74 -17.44
CA ASP A 32 17.85 8.98 -16.58
C ASP A 32 17.86 7.51 -17.04
N GLU A 33 18.73 7.20 -18.00
CA GLU A 33 19.29 5.87 -18.12
C GLU A 33 19.96 5.48 -16.80
N SER A 34 19.87 4.20 -16.42
CA SER A 34 20.67 3.63 -15.33
C SER A 34 20.44 4.21 -13.92
N LYS A 35 19.19 4.51 -13.55
CA LYS A 35 18.71 3.90 -12.30
C LYS A 35 18.47 2.41 -12.60
N PRO A 36 19.05 1.47 -11.85
CA PRO A 36 18.62 0.08 -11.96
C PRO A 36 17.12 0.05 -11.65
N ALA A 37 16.39 -0.84 -12.29
CA ALA A 37 14.98 -1.05 -11.99
C ALA A 37 14.87 -1.67 -10.59
N LEU A 38 14.88 -0.82 -9.56
CA LEU A 38 14.38 -1.17 -8.23
C LEU A 38 12.99 -1.74 -8.44
N GLU A 39 12.89 -3.07 -8.32
CA GLU A 39 11.74 -3.85 -8.74
C GLU A 39 10.48 -3.20 -8.21
N ARG A 40 9.49 -3.00 -9.09
CA ARG A 40 8.48 -1.94 -8.92
C ARG A 40 7.45 -2.33 -7.85
N ILE A 41 7.87 -2.25 -6.58
CA ILE A 41 7.25 -2.96 -5.45
C ILE A 41 5.74 -2.70 -5.45
N PRO A 42 4.93 -3.77 -5.61
CA PRO A 42 3.51 -3.62 -5.82
C PRO A 42 2.89 -2.79 -4.70
N ARG A 43 1.93 -1.95 -5.05
CA ARG A 43 1.30 -1.05 -4.08
C ARG A 43 0.64 -1.83 -2.93
N ILE A 44 0.26 -3.08 -3.17
CA ILE A 44 -0.32 -3.97 -2.16
C ILE A 44 0.72 -4.60 -1.24
N SER A 45 1.88 -5.03 -1.77
CA SER A 45 3.02 -5.53 -0.98
C SER A 45 3.50 -4.48 0.03
N ARG A 46 3.57 -3.22 -0.40
CA ARG A 46 3.87 -2.08 0.49
C ARG A 46 2.80 -1.83 1.56
N TYR A 47 1.54 -2.21 1.34
CA TYR A 47 0.52 -2.18 2.40
C TYR A 47 0.63 -3.40 3.33
N MET A 48 0.99 -4.58 2.83
CA MET A 48 1.25 -5.75 3.68
C MET A 48 2.44 -5.51 4.61
N ALA A 49 3.58 -5.02 4.08
CA ALA A 49 4.76 -4.66 4.87
C ALA A 49 4.46 -3.55 5.89
N LEU A 50 3.67 -2.53 5.52
CA LEU A 50 3.26 -1.47 6.43
C LEU A 50 2.34 -1.98 7.55
N ALA A 51 1.48 -2.96 7.27
CA ALA A 51 0.62 -3.59 8.28
C ALA A 51 1.42 -4.41 9.31
N ILE A 52 2.50 -5.06 8.89
CA ILE A 52 3.46 -5.74 9.78
C ILE A 52 4.17 -4.70 10.67
N HIS A 53 4.79 -3.68 10.05
CA HIS A 53 5.49 -2.63 10.78
C HIS A 53 4.57 -1.88 11.79
N PHE A 54 3.32 -1.62 11.43
CA PHE A 54 2.34 -1.00 12.33
C PHE A 54 1.93 -1.90 13.51
N GLU A 55 1.88 -3.22 13.33
CA GLU A 55 1.72 -4.15 14.46
C GLU A 55 2.93 -4.07 15.40
N ASP A 56 4.14 -4.04 14.86
CA ASP A 56 5.36 -3.98 15.68
C ASP A 56 5.45 -2.68 16.49
N LEU A 57 5.10 -1.53 15.89
CA LEU A 57 5.03 -0.24 16.60
C LEU A 57 4.01 -0.26 17.74
N ILE A 58 2.88 -0.94 17.58
CA ILE A 58 1.86 -1.11 18.64
C ILE A 58 2.35 -2.07 19.71
N ARG A 59 2.96 -3.20 19.34
CA ARG A 59 3.54 -4.19 20.27
C ARG A 59 4.67 -3.62 21.12
N GLN A 60 5.45 -2.69 20.56
CA GLN A 60 6.51 -1.97 21.26
C GLN A 60 5.98 -0.78 22.10
N GLY A 61 4.69 -0.46 22.02
CA GLY A 61 4.10 0.71 22.70
C GLY A 61 4.53 2.07 22.14
N VAL A 62 5.17 2.09 20.96
CA VAL A 62 5.62 3.32 20.27
C VAL A 62 4.43 4.09 19.70
N VAL A 63 3.35 3.39 19.34
CA VAL A 63 2.09 4.01 18.88
C VAL A 63 0.91 3.34 19.61
N THR A 64 0.06 4.15 20.24
CA THR A 64 -0.98 3.66 21.16
C THR A 64 -2.13 2.90 20.48
N ASP A 65 -2.60 3.37 19.33
CA ASP A 65 -3.76 2.80 18.64
C ASP A 65 -3.81 3.12 17.12
N TYR A 66 -4.80 2.56 16.43
CA TYR A 66 -5.05 2.84 15.00
C TYR A 66 -5.52 4.28 14.72
N ALA A 67 -6.00 5.01 15.72
CA ALA A 67 -6.33 6.43 15.59
C ALA A 67 -5.06 7.30 15.61
N ASP A 68 -4.01 6.87 16.30
CA ASP A 68 -2.72 7.54 16.37
C ASP A 68 -1.89 7.28 15.11
N LEU A 69 -1.85 6.03 14.63
CA LEU A 69 -1.34 5.71 13.28
C LEU A 69 -2.02 6.56 12.20
N ALA A 70 -3.32 6.82 12.33
CA ALA A 70 -4.07 7.67 11.40
C ALA A 70 -3.70 9.15 11.50
N ARG A 71 -3.49 9.67 12.73
CA ARG A 71 -2.99 11.04 12.97
C ARG A 71 -1.59 11.23 12.38
N LEU A 72 -0.65 10.36 12.74
CA LEU A 72 0.75 10.40 12.33
C LEU A 72 0.93 10.20 10.83
N GLY A 73 0.17 9.27 10.23
CA GLY A 73 0.20 9.01 8.79
C GLY A 73 -0.65 9.97 7.95
N HIS A 74 -1.29 10.99 8.55
CA HIS A 74 -2.22 11.92 7.89
C HIS A 74 -3.30 11.26 7.01
N VAL A 75 -3.84 10.12 7.48
CA VAL A 75 -4.87 9.33 6.78
C VAL A 75 -6.11 9.12 7.65
N THR A 76 -7.22 8.67 7.07
CA THR A 76 -8.42 8.32 7.84
C THR A 76 -8.20 7.04 8.65
N ARG A 77 -8.87 6.89 9.80
CA ARG A 77 -8.84 5.63 10.59
C ARG A 77 -9.20 4.41 9.74
N ALA A 78 -10.25 4.54 8.91
CA ALA A 78 -10.66 3.50 7.97
C ALA A 78 -9.55 3.10 6.97
N ARG A 79 -8.64 4.01 6.61
CA ARG A 79 -7.48 3.71 5.76
C ARG A 79 -6.43 2.88 6.50
N VAL A 80 -6.21 3.16 7.79
CA VAL A 80 -5.36 2.32 8.67
C VAL A 80 -5.99 0.94 8.85
N THR A 81 -7.28 0.86 9.17
CA THR A 81 -8.02 -0.42 9.26
C THR A 81 -7.88 -1.25 7.99
N GLN A 82 -8.04 -0.66 6.80
CA GLN A 82 -7.86 -1.36 5.53
C GLN A 82 -6.46 -1.96 5.34
N ILE A 83 -5.42 -1.31 5.89
CA ILE A 83 -4.04 -1.80 5.86
C ILE A 83 -3.87 -2.92 6.89
N MET A 84 -4.26 -2.69 8.15
CA MET A 84 -4.13 -3.69 9.23
C MET A 84 -4.92 -4.98 8.95
N ASN A 85 -6.07 -4.90 8.28
CA ASN A 85 -6.86 -6.06 7.86
C ASN A 85 -6.07 -7.06 6.98
N LEU A 86 -5.00 -6.63 6.30
CA LEU A 86 -4.18 -7.54 5.49
C LEU A 86 -3.49 -8.62 6.34
N ARG A 87 -3.25 -8.36 7.64
CA ARG A 87 -2.71 -9.36 8.58
C ARG A 87 -3.73 -10.43 9.02
N LEU A 88 -4.99 -10.30 8.63
CA LEU A 88 -6.03 -11.32 8.84
C LEU A 88 -6.09 -12.35 7.70
N LEU A 89 -5.34 -12.12 6.63
CA LEU A 89 -5.18 -13.07 5.52
C LEU A 89 -4.41 -14.32 5.99
N ALA A 90 -4.62 -15.45 5.33
CA ALA A 90 -3.86 -16.67 5.57
C ALA A 90 -2.35 -16.44 5.31
N PRO A 91 -1.43 -17.07 6.07
CA PRO A 91 0.01 -16.79 5.95
C PRO A 91 0.55 -16.93 4.53
N GLU A 92 0.09 -17.94 3.78
CA GLU A 92 0.52 -18.21 2.41
C GLU A 92 0.13 -17.06 1.45
N ILE A 93 -1.00 -16.38 1.72
CA ILE A 93 -1.46 -15.19 0.99
C ILE A 93 -0.60 -13.97 1.36
N GLN A 94 -0.20 -13.84 2.63
CA GLN A 94 0.68 -12.75 3.08
C GLN A 94 2.08 -12.87 2.45
N GLU A 95 2.62 -14.10 2.37
CA GLU A 95 3.88 -14.43 1.71
C GLU A 95 3.81 -14.14 0.20
N GLU A 96 2.79 -14.62 -0.50
CA GLU A 96 2.60 -14.34 -1.94
C GLU A 96 2.54 -12.84 -2.20
N LEU A 97 1.77 -12.08 -1.40
CA LEU A 97 1.66 -10.62 -1.52
C LEU A 97 2.99 -9.88 -1.28
N LEU A 98 3.94 -10.46 -0.56
CA LEU A 98 5.24 -9.85 -0.26
C LEU A 98 6.36 -10.29 -1.22
N LEU A 99 6.29 -11.53 -1.72
CA LEU A 99 7.42 -12.22 -2.35
C LEU A 99 7.20 -12.61 -3.83
N ASP A 100 5.96 -12.72 -4.32
CA ASP A 100 5.72 -13.16 -5.69
C ASP A 100 5.86 -12.01 -6.71
N GLU A 101 6.91 -12.10 -7.55
CA GLU A 101 7.20 -11.19 -8.66
C GLU A 101 6.01 -10.99 -9.62
N LYS A 102 5.10 -11.97 -9.75
CA LYS A 102 3.89 -11.86 -10.58
C LYS A 102 3.02 -10.66 -10.19
N ASN A 103 3.07 -10.24 -8.93
CA ASN A 103 2.33 -9.09 -8.42
C ASN A 103 2.82 -7.74 -8.97
N CYS A 104 3.99 -7.72 -9.63
CA CYS A 104 4.54 -6.55 -10.32
C CYS A 104 3.92 -6.30 -11.71
N ASP A 105 3.10 -7.21 -12.25
CA ASP A 105 2.47 -7.01 -13.56
C ASP A 105 1.30 -6.00 -13.49
N ASP A 106 1.48 -4.86 -14.17
CA ASP A 106 0.46 -3.81 -14.35
C ASP A 106 -0.80 -4.31 -15.10
N ARG A 107 -0.78 -5.49 -15.74
CA ARG A 107 -1.93 -6.07 -16.46
C ARG A 107 -3.05 -6.56 -15.54
N ALA A 108 -2.73 -7.08 -14.36
CA ALA A 108 -3.70 -7.69 -13.44
C ALA A 108 -3.50 -7.25 -11.98
N PRO A 109 -3.53 -5.93 -11.68
CA PRO A 109 -3.16 -5.42 -10.36
C PRO A 109 -4.18 -5.83 -9.27
N ILE A 110 -3.70 -6.56 -8.27
CA ILE A 110 -4.52 -7.01 -7.13
C ILE A 110 -5.20 -5.81 -6.45
N GLN A 111 -6.52 -5.81 -6.48
CA GLN A 111 -7.31 -4.76 -5.86
C GLN A 111 -7.38 -4.97 -4.35
N LEU A 112 -7.05 -3.93 -3.57
CA LEU A 112 -7.23 -3.96 -2.11
C LEU A 112 -8.66 -4.36 -1.70
N LYS A 113 -9.68 -4.05 -2.51
CA LYS A 113 -11.09 -4.39 -2.24
C LYS A 113 -11.34 -5.91 -2.17
N SER A 114 -10.73 -6.73 -3.04
CA SER A 114 -10.90 -8.19 -2.97
C SER A 114 -10.19 -8.75 -1.73
N LEU A 115 -9.01 -8.24 -1.40
CA LEU A 115 -8.31 -8.61 -0.16
C LEU A 115 -9.08 -8.21 1.10
N GLN A 116 -9.77 -7.07 1.12
CA GLN A 116 -10.67 -6.74 2.24
C GLN A 116 -11.80 -7.76 2.38
N PHE A 117 -12.36 -8.25 1.27
CA PHE A 117 -13.40 -9.29 1.31
C PHE A 117 -12.86 -10.64 1.80
N ILE A 118 -11.66 -11.04 1.36
CA ILE A 118 -11.02 -12.27 1.84
C ILE A 118 -10.69 -12.15 3.34
N ALA A 119 -10.20 -11.00 3.79
CA ALA A 119 -9.85 -10.75 5.20
C ALA A 119 -11.03 -10.77 6.19
N THR A 120 -12.30 -10.67 5.74
CA THR A 120 -13.46 -10.85 6.64
C THR A 120 -13.81 -12.32 6.89
N VAL A 121 -13.23 -13.26 6.13
CA VAL A 121 -13.55 -14.69 6.23
C VAL A 121 -12.66 -15.35 7.27
N PHE A 122 -13.24 -15.74 8.42
CA PHE A 122 -12.50 -16.29 9.57
C PHE A 122 -11.70 -17.57 9.27
N SER A 123 -12.10 -18.39 8.29
CA SER A 123 -11.40 -19.63 7.95
C SER A 123 -10.37 -19.43 6.83
N TRP A 124 -9.08 -19.52 7.15
CA TRP A 124 -7.98 -19.51 6.17
C TRP A 124 -8.15 -20.54 5.03
N ARG A 125 -8.76 -21.71 5.29
CA ARG A 125 -9.07 -22.70 4.25
C ARG A 125 -10.09 -22.17 3.22
N THR A 126 -11.02 -21.33 3.65
CA THR A 126 -11.96 -20.64 2.74
C THR A 126 -11.32 -19.44 2.09
N GLN A 127 -10.46 -18.70 2.80
CA GLN A 127 -9.69 -17.59 2.22
C GLN A 127 -8.83 -18.06 1.05
N ARG A 128 -8.06 -19.16 1.20
CA ARG A 128 -7.25 -19.74 0.11
C ARG A 128 -8.11 -20.08 -1.12
N LYS A 129 -9.25 -20.76 -0.94
CA LYS A 129 -10.19 -21.01 -2.06
C LYS A 129 -10.69 -19.73 -2.75
N LEU A 130 -10.90 -18.64 -2.03
CA LEU A 130 -11.29 -17.34 -2.61
C LEU A 130 -10.12 -16.61 -3.28
N TRP A 131 -8.88 -16.93 -2.89
CA TRP A 131 -7.64 -16.40 -3.43
C TRP A 131 -7.17 -17.15 -4.69
N ASP A 132 -7.41 -18.46 -4.75
CA ASP A 132 -7.20 -19.31 -5.92
C ASP A 132 -8.23 -18.96 -7.01
N ASN A 133 -9.50 -18.82 -6.62
CA ASN A 133 -10.63 -18.47 -7.50
C ASN A 133 -10.69 -16.96 -7.86
N ARG A 134 -9.58 -16.22 -7.79
CA ARG A 134 -9.53 -14.78 -8.13
C ARG A 134 -9.26 -14.49 -9.62
N ASN A 135 -9.09 -15.56 -10.41
CA ASN A 135 -8.58 -15.60 -11.78
C ASN A 135 -9.73 -15.57 -12.81
#